data_AF-A0A7S1M0F9-F1
#
_entry.id   AF-A0A7S1M0F9-F1
#
_cell.length_a   1.000
_cell.length_b   1.000
_cell.length_c   1.000
_cell.angle_alpha   90.00
_cell.angle_beta   90.00
_cell.angle_gamma   90.00
#
_symmetry.space_group_name_H-M   'P 1'
#
loop_
_entity.id
_entity.type
_entity.pdbx_description
1 polymer ?
#
loop_
_entity_poly.entity_id
_entity_poly.type
_entity_poly.pdbx_seq_one_letter_code
_entity_poly.pdbx_strand_id
1 'polypeptide(L)'
;GKGKGKGKGKGKMDRKDPVDAAKEAEEAERKMKDPLTRPLTLKTLIRTVHAGQNHEAVCGVLRKRYPMSKEEFDDMHLGVDGKDFDEERIGEKMRIPVPSTWETALSEEGNKPEVWEKLITSKNLPFMAMLRNIRNILMAGVDEKIHKMIIGRLKSQQQVANSKQMPVRFLSAFEAIDFDDATLEKLAEEAKGEADFVEETKAYGSGKEAKQMTRKR
;
A
#
# COMPACT_ATOMS: atom_id res chain seq x y z
N GLY A 1 -33.73 48.21 -14.81
CA GLY A 1 -33.48 47.13 -15.77
C GLY A 1 -33.10 45.86 -15.02
N LYS A 2 -33.86 44.78 -15.18
CA LYS A 2 -33.57 43.48 -14.55
C LYS A 2 -32.55 42.71 -15.40
N GLY A 3 -31.38 42.41 -14.84
CA GLY A 3 -30.35 41.61 -15.48
C GLY A 3 -30.76 40.14 -15.57
N LYS A 4 -30.79 39.60 -16.80
CA LYS A 4 -31.06 38.19 -17.10
C LYS A 4 -29.85 37.33 -16.75
N GLY A 5 -30.02 36.41 -15.80
CA GLY A 5 -29.09 35.30 -15.57
C GLY A 5 -29.13 34.31 -16.75
N LYS A 6 -27.97 34.03 -17.34
CA LYS A 6 -27.79 32.96 -18.33
C LYS A 6 -27.74 31.62 -17.59
N GLY A 7 -28.83 30.85 -17.68
CA GLY A 7 -28.84 29.44 -17.27
C GLY A 7 -27.96 28.62 -18.21
N LYS A 8 -26.96 27.91 -17.65
CA LYS A 8 -26.16 26.90 -18.35
C LYS A 8 -27.10 25.78 -18.82
N GLY A 9 -27.19 25.57 -20.13
CA GLY A 9 -27.87 24.41 -20.71
C GLY A 9 -27.22 23.12 -20.23
N LYS A 10 -28.01 22.26 -19.58
CA LYS A 10 -27.63 20.87 -19.32
C LYS A 10 -27.47 20.19 -20.68
N GLY A 11 -26.23 19.82 -21.04
CA GLY A 11 -25.96 18.96 -22.18
C GLY A 11 -26.76 17.67 -22.03
N LYS A 12 -27.59 17.38 -23.03
CA LYS A 12 -28.32 16.12 -23.15
C LYS A 12 -27.26 15.06 -23.44
N MET A 13 -26.97 14.20 -22.47
CA MET A 13 -26.07 13.06 -22.66
C MET A 13 -26.77 12.12 -23.65
N ASP A 14 -26.29 12.04 -24.89
CA ASP A 14 -26.86 11.17 -25.91
C ASP A 14 -26.85 9.74 -25.37
N ARG A 15 -28.05 9.19 -25.17
CA ARG A 15 -28.22 7.77 -24.80
C ARG A 15 -27.87 6.98 -26.04
N LYS A 16 -26.72 6.30 -26.00
CA LYS A 16 -26.21 5.41 -27.04
C LYS A 16 -27.29 4.41 -27.46
N ASP A 17 -27.43 4.19 -28.77
CA ASP A 17 -28.42 3.27 -29.32
C ASP A 17 -28.23 1.86 -28.74
N PRO A 18 -29.31 1.20 -28.29
CA PRO A 18 -29.23 -0.08 -27.57
C PRO A 18 -28.66 -1.22 -28.43
N VAL A 19 -28.73 -1.09 -29.76
CA VAL A 19 -28.15 -2.05 -30.71
C VAL A 19 -26.63 -1.93 -30.77
N ASP A 20 -26.08 -0.72 -30.70
CA ASP A 20 -24.64 -0.50 -30.70
C ASP A 20 -24.02 -0.90 -29.36
N ALA A 21 -24.73 -0.67 -28.25
CA ALA A 21 -24.32 -1.16 -26.93
C ALA A 21 -24.28 -2.70 -26.87
N ALA A 22 -25.22 -3.39 -27.52
CA ALA A 22 -25.23 -4.85 -27.58
C ALA A 22 -24.06 -5.41 -28.41
N LYS A 23 -23.75 -4.81 -29.57
CA LYS A 23 -22.60 -5.21 -30.39
C LYS A 23 -21.27 -4.98 -29.68
N GLU A 24 -21.11 -3.87 -28.98
CA GLU A 24 -19.91 -3.62 -28.18
C GLU A 24 -19.76 -4.58 -27.01
N ALA A 25 -20.87 -4.96 -26.35
CA ALA A 25 -20.85 -5.96 -25.29
C ALA A 25 -20.42 -7.35 -25.84
N GLU A 26 -20.94 -7.75 -26.99
CA GLU A 26 -20.58 -9.00 -27.68
C GLU A 26 -19.10 -8.99 -28.10
N GLU A 27 -18.61 -7.88 -28.67
CA GLU A 27 -17.21 -7.72 -29.05
C GLU A 27 -16.29 -7.71 -27.82
N ALA A 28 -16.68 -7.06 -26.74
CA ALA A 28 -15.95 -7.06 -25.47
C ALA A 28 -15.91 -8.48 -24.85
N GLU A 29 -17.01 -9.22 -24.91
CA GLU A 29 -17.06 -10.62 -24.46
C GLU A 29 -16.13 -11.50 -25.31
N ARG A 30 -16.12 -11.31 -26.62
CA ARG A 30 -15.20 -12.01 -27.53
C ARG A 30 -13.74 -11.70 -27.21
N LYS A 31 -13.40 -10.42 -27.00
CA LYS A 31 -12.05 -9.99 -26.58
C LYS A 31 -11.64 -10.52 -25.21
N MET A 32 -12.60 -10.75 -24.32
CA MET A 32 -12.35 -11.33 -22.99
C MET A 32 -12.08 -12.84 -23.06
N LYS A 33 -12.65 -13.55 -24.06
CA LYS A 33 -12.44 -14.99 -24.29
C LYS A 33 -11.16 -15.27 -25.09
N ASP A 34 -10.74 -14.35 -25.97
CA ASP A 34 -9.52 -14.48 -26.75
C ASP A 34 -8.27 -14.41 -25.85
N PRO A 35 -7.41 -15.45 -25.86
CA PRO A 35 -6.17 -15.49 -25.08
C PRO A 35 -5.20 -14.32 -25.32
N LEU A 36 -5.21 -13.73 -26.52
CA LEU A 36 -4.28 -12.67 -26.94
C LEU A 36 -4.76 -11.26 -26.56
N THR A 37 -6.08 -11.06 -26.40
CA THR A 37 -6.65 -9.74 -26.12
C THR A 37 -7.17 -9.58 -24.70
N ARG A 38 -7.33 -10.68 -23.95
CA ARG A 38 -7.78 -10.60 -22.56
C ARG A 38 -6.72 -9.96 -21.65
N PRO A 39 -7.13 -9.20 -20.61
CA PRO A 39 -6.20 -8.61 -19.66
C PRO A 39 -5.29 -9.65 -19.00
N LEU A 40 -3.98 -9.37 -19.01
CA LEU A 40 -2.97 -10.16 -18.31
C LEU A 40 -3.10 -9.92 -16.81
N THR A 41 -3.86 -10.79 -16.15
CA THR A 41 -3.98 -10.84 -14.69
C THR A 41 -3.36 -12.13 -14.17
N LEU A 42 -3.03 -12.19 -12.87
CA LEU A 42 -2.52 -13.41 -12.26
C LEU A 42 -3.49 -14.60 -12.42
N LYS A 43 -4.81 -14.37 -12.34
CA LYS A 43 -5.84 -15.39 -12.61
C LYS A 43 -5.79 -15.89 -14.05
N THR A 44 -5.56 -14.99 -14.98
CA THR A 44 -5.45 -15.28 -16.42
C THR A 44 -4.23 -16.15 -16.71
N LEU A 45 -3.09 -15.81 -16.10
CA LEU A 45 -1.85 -16.57 -16.23
C LEU A 45 -1.98 -17.98 -15.65
N ILE A 46 -2.45 -18.10 -14.41
CA ILE A 46 -2.66 -19.40 -13.73
C ILE A 46 -3.50 -20.36 -14.59
N ARG A 47 -4.59 -19.87 -15.20
CA ARG A 47 -5.46 -20.69 -16.04
C ARG A 47 -4.82 -21.18 -17.33
N THR A 48 -3.76 -20.52 -17.79
CA THR A 48 -3.13 -20.82 -19.09
C THR A 48 -1.82 -21.57 -18.95
N VAL A 49 -1.02 -21.25 -17.96
CA VAL A 49 0.24 -21.97 -17.71
C VAL A 49 0.02 -23.25 -16.90
N HIS A 50 -1.20 -23.47 -16.41
CA HIS A 50 -1.54 -24.61 -15.55
C HIS A 50 -0.58 -24.72 -14.35
N ALA A 51 -0.32 -23.60 -13.67
CA ALA A 51 0.53 -23.56 -12.48
C ALA A 51 -0.07 -24.46 -11.39
N GLY A 52 0.66 -25.50 -10.98
CA GLY A 52 0.12 -26.58 -10.14
C GLY A 52 0.98 -27.00 -8.95
N GLN A 53 2.05 -26.28 -8.58
CA GLN A 53 2.88 -26.71 -7.45
C GLN A 53 2.30 -26.36 -6.08
N ASN A 54 1.55 -25.25 -5.95
CA ASN A 54 0.89 -24.86 -4.69
C ASN A 54 -0.61 -24.68 -4.93
N HIS A 55 -1.37 -25.76 -4.73
CA HIS A 55 -2.80 -25.82 -5.03
C HIS A 55 -3.63 -24.84 -4.20
N GLU A 56 -3.31 -24.65 -2.91
CA GLU A 56 -4.06 -23.72 -2.07
C GLU A 56 -3.84 -22.26 -2.49
N ALA A 57 -2.59 -21.84 -2.76
CA ALA A 57 -2.31 -20.50 -3.23
C ALA A 57 -2.99 -20.24 -4.58
N VAL A 58 -2.92 -21.19 -5.51
CA VAL A 58 -3.61 -21.13 -6.80
C VAL A 58 -5.11 -20.98 -6.61
N CYS A 59 -5.71 -21.80 -5.75
CA CYS A 59 -7.14 -21.71 -5.43
C CYS A 59 -7.50 -20.39 -4.76
N GLY A 60 -6.63 -19.84 -3.91
CA GLY A 60 -6.75 -18.54 -3.28
C GLY A 60 -6.72 -17.37 -4.27
N VAL A 61 -5.79 -17.38 -5.25
CA VAL A 61 -5.79 -16.39 -6.35
C VAL A 61 -7.08 -16.47 -7.15
N LEU A 62 -7.52 -17.70 -7.47
CA LEU A 62 -8.73 -17.95 -8.25
C LEU A 62 -10.02 -17.70 -7.45
N ARG A 63 -9.93 -17.53 -6.13
CA ARG A 63 -11.06 -17.33 -5.20
C ARG A 63 -12.05 -18.50 -5.25
N LYS A 64 -11.54 -19.73 -5.37
CA LYS A 64 -12.35 -20.96 -5.29
C LYS A 64 -12.89 -21.14 -3.87
N ARG A 65 -14.00 -21.87 -3.75
CA ARG A 65 -14.54 -22.27 -2.45
C ARG A 65 -13.71 -23.40 -1.88
N TYR A 66 -13.56 -23.43 -0.57
CA TYR A 66 -12.98 -24.55 0.16
C TYR A 66 -13.86 -25.80 -0.06
N PRO A 67 -13.24 -27.00 -0.16
CA PRO A 67 -13.95 -28.26 -0.40
C PRO A 67 -15.08 -28.53 0.59
N MET A 68 -16.12 -29.24 0.13
CA MET A 68 -17.27 -29.63 0.94
C MET A 68 -17.05 -30.93 1.71
N SER A 69 -16.10 -31.75 1.26
CA SER A 69 -15.75 -33.02 1.89
C SER A 69 -14.23 -33.21 1.90
N LYS A 70 -13.78 -34.11 2.79
CA LYS A 70 -12.37 -34.54 2.84
C LYS A 70 -11.92 -35.19 1.52
N GLU A 71 -12.80 -35.94 0.88
CA GLU A 71 -12.53 -36.54 -0.44
C GLU A 71 -12.25 -35.46 -1.50
N GLU A 72 -13.09 -34.42 -1.57
CA GLU A 72 -12.87 -33.30 -2.50
C GLU A 72 -11.58 -32.51 -2.17
N PHE A 73 -11.22 -32.43 -0.89
CA PHE A 73 -9.98 -31.80 -0.44
C PHE A 73 -8.72 -32.55 -0.90
N ASP A 74 -8.75 -33.88 -0.79
CA ASP A 74 -7.67 -34.76 -1.23
C ASP A 74 -7.56 -34.75 -2.77
N ASP A 75 -8.69 -34.81 -3.50
CA ASP A 75 -8.74 -34.70 -4.96
C ASP A 75 -8.16 -33.37 -5.48
N MET A 76 -8.38 -32.28 -4.73
CA MET A 76 -7.83 -30.97 -5.04
C MET A 76 -6.33 -30.83 -4.68
N HIS A 77 -5.72 -31.85 -4.08
CA HIS A 77 -4.31 -31.88 -3.64
C HIS A 77 -3.97 -30.74 -2.67
N LEU A 78 -4.93 -30.35 -1.81
CA LEU A 78 -4.74 -29.25 -0.86
C LEU A 78 -3.94 -29.68 0.39
N GLY A 79 -3.85 -30.98 0.66
CA GLY A 79 -3.10 -31.53 1.81
C GLY A 79 -1.60 -31.74 1.60
N VAL A 80 -1.06 -31.44 0.41
CA VAL A 80 0.35 -31.74 0.06
C VAL A 80 1.36 -31.00 0.95
N ASP A 81 0.99 -29.83 1.48
CA ASP A 81 1.83 -29.02 2.37
C ASP A 81 1.66 -29.39 3.88
N GLY A 82 1.17 -30.59 4.18
CA GLY A 82 0.92 -31.04 5.57
C GLY A 82 -0.27 -30.33 6.21
N LYS A 83 -1.24 -29.90 5.40
CA LYS A 83 -2.46 -29.23 5.85
C LYS A 83 -3.59 -30.24 5.93
N ASP A 84 -4.32 -30.21 7.03
CA ASP A 84 -5.50 -31.04 7.23
C ASP A 84 -6.77 -30.36 6.69
N PHE A 85 -7.78 -31.18 6.44
CA PHE A 85 -9.12 -30.71 6.10
C PHE A 85 -9.75 -29.99 7.30
N ASP A 86 -10.24 -28.78 7.07
CA ASP A 86 -10.82 -27.90 8.09
C ASP A 86 -12.33 -27.73 7.82
N GLU A 87 -13.15 -28.33 8.68
CA GLU A 87 -14.60 -28.30 8.57
C GLU A 87 -15.19 -26.89 8.74
N GLU A 88 -14.51 -26.00 9.48
CA GLU A 88 -15.00 -24.64 9.71
C GLU A 88 -14.89 -23.77 8.44
N ARG A 89 -13.99 -24.14 7.52
CA ARG A 89 -13.74 -23.42 6.27
C ARG A 89 -14.65 -23.86 5.12
N ILE A 90 -15.48 -24.89 5.30
CA ILE A 90 -16.33 -25.46 4.24
C ILE A 90 -17.12 -24.37 3.50
N GLY A 91 -16.97 -24.32 2.18
CA GLY A 91 -17.66 -23.36 1.32
C GLY A 91 -17.13 -21.91 1.39
N GLU A 92 -16.19 -21.60 2.28
CA GLU A 92 -15.54 -20.29 2.37
C GLU A 92 -14.71 -20.02 1.10
N LYS A 93 -14.65 -18.77 0.64
CA LYS A 93 -13.79 -18.40 -0.50
C LYS A 93 -12.35 -18.34 -0.03
N MET A 94 -11.51 -19.25 -0.53
CA MET A 94 -10.08 -19.25 -0.27
C MET A 94 -9.41 -17.92 -0.65
N ARG A 95 -8.43 -17.51 0.14
CA ARG A 95 -7.63 -16.30 -0.05
C ARG A 95 -6.18 -16.58 0.28
N ILE A 96 -5.28 -15.87 -0.40
CA ILE A 96 -3.87 -15.81 0.01
C ILE A 96 -3.76 -14.80 1.16
N PRO A 97 -2.92 -15.05 2.18
CA PRO A 97 -2.62 -14.06 3.20
C PRO A 97 -2.11 -12.76 2.55
N VAL A 98 -2.54 -11.62 3.10
CA VAL A 98 -2.03 -10.32 2.65
C VAL A 98 -0.56 -10.24 3.04
N PRO A 99 0.36 -10.01 2.09
CA PRO A 99 1.77 -9.92 2.41
C PRO A 99 2.05 -8.65 3.22
N SER A 100 2.88 -8.79 4.25
CA SER A 100 3.39 -7.65 5.02
C SER A 100 4.42 -6.91 4.17
N THR A 101 3.96 -5.89 3.46
CA THR A 101 4.78 -5.04 2.58
C THR A 101 4.63 -3.58 3.01
N TRP A 102 5.54 -2.73 2.55
CA TRP A 102 5.43 -1.29 2.79
C TRP A 102 4.17 -0.71 2.12
N GLU A 103 3.75 -1.24 0.96
CA GLU A 103 2.50 -0.83 0.30
C GLU A 103 1.28 -1.16 1.17
N THR A 104 1.22 -2.37 1.72
CA THR A 104 0.14 -2.81 2.62
C THR A 104 0.12 -1.93 3.87
N ALA A 105 1.27 -1.75 4.53
CA ALA A 105 1.35 -0.99 5.77
C ALA A 105 0.89 0.46 5.60
N LEU A 106 1.30 1.13 4.52
CA LEU A 106 0.86 2.49 4.22
C LEU A 106 -0.63 2.57 3.82
N SER A 107 -1.15 1.54 3.16
CA SER A 107 -2.57 1.50 2.79
C SER A 107 -3.48 1.29 4.00
N GLU A 108 -3.02 0.50 4.98
CA GLU A 108 -3.76 0.22 6.22
C GLU A 108 -3.64 1.35 7.24
N GLU A 109 -2.42 1.84 7.48
CA GLU A 109 -2.12 2.76 8.58
C GLU A 109 -2.01 4.24 8.14
N GLY A 110 -1.79 4.49 6.84
CA GLY A 110 -1.67 5.83 6.25
C GLY A 110 -0.24 6.41 6.25
N ASN A 111 -0.14 7.69 5.88
CA ASN A 111 1.12 8.45 5.88
C ASN A 111 1.40 9.01 7.28
N LYS A 112 1.81 8.15 8.21
CA LYS A 112 2.09 8.52 9.60
C LYS A 112 3.56 8.33 9.96
N PRO A 113 4.14 9.12 10.87
CA PRO A 113 5.53 8.97 11.26
C PRO A 113 5.82 7.55 11.73
N GLU A 114 5.02 7.01 12.67
CA GLU A 114 5.30 5.71 13.33
C GLU A 114 5.43 4.56 12.33
N VAL A 115 4.65 4.59 11.26
CA VAL A 115 4.65 3.60 10.18
C VAL A 115 5.99 3.65 9.44
N TRP A 116 6.43 4.84 9.06
CA TRP A 116 7.71 5.03 8.38
C TRP A 116 8.89 4.65 9.26
N GLU A 117 8.88 5.07 10.53
CA GLU A 117 9.94 4.73 11.49
C GLU A 117 10.08 3.22 11.66
N LYS A 118 8.94 2.53 11.81
CA LYS A 118 8.89 1.07 11.90
C LYS A 118 9.41 0.41 10.63
N LEU A 119 8.97 0.85 9.45
CA LEU A 119 9.41 0.28 8.16
C LEU A 119 10.91 0.46 7.93
N ILE A 120 11.47 1.61 8.31
CA ILE A 120 12.89 1.92 8.12
C ILE A 120 13.74 1.17 9.16
N THR A 121 13.33 1.15 10.42
CA THR A 121 14.06 0.48 11.51
C THR A 121 14.06 -1.04 11.32
N SER A 122 12.95 -1.61 10.88
CA SER A 122 12.84 -3.05 10.58
C SER A 122 13.47 -3.47 9.25
N LYS A 123 14.03 -2.53 8.48
CA LYS A 123 14.58 -2.76 7.13
C LYS A 123 13.58 -3.32 6.12
N ASN A 124 12.28 -3.12 6.36
CA ASN A 124 11.18 -3.52 5.48
C ASN A 124 10.85 -2.47 4.40
N LEU A 125 11.59 -1.36 4.33
CA LEU A 125 11.48 -0.37 3.26
C LEU A 125 12.60 -0.53 2.20
N PRO A 126 12.29 -1.07 1.01
CA PRO A 126 13.24 -1.18 -0.10
C PRO A 126 13.80 0.17 -0.53
N PHE A 127 15.02 0.18 -1.08
CA PHE A 127 15.70 1.42 -1.49
C PHE A 127 14.87 2.25 -2.49
N MET A 128 14.29 1.60 -3.50
CA MET A 128 13.44 2.26 -4.50
C MET A 128 12.16 2.85 -3.88
N ALA A 129 11.57 2.16 -2.89
CA ALA A 129 10.37 2.64 -2.22
C ALA A 129 10.68 3.85 -1.35
N MET A 130 11.80 3.80 -0.61
CA MET A 130 12.33 4.94 0.14
C MET A 130 12.54 6.14 -0.77
N LEU A 131 13.27 5.98 -1.89
CA LEU A 131 13.60 7.06 -2.81
C LEU A 131 12.37 7.76 -3.40
N ARG A 132 11.34 6.99 -3.78
CA ARG A 132 10.09 7.55 -4.35
C ARG A 132 9.20 8.22 -3.30
N ASN A 133 9.38 7.89 -2.02
CA ASN A 133 8.54 8.39 -0.93
C ASN A 133 9.28 9.34 0.01
N ILE A 134 10.47 9.85 -0.35
CA ILE A 134 11.24 10.75 0.53
C ILE A 134 10.39 11.94 0.96
N ARG A 135 9.66 12.58 0.04
CA ARG A 135 8.75 13.69 0.36
C ARG A 135 7.74 13.32 1.45
N ASN A 136 7.06 12.17 1.30
CA ASN A 136 6.04 11.73 2.25
C ASN A 136 6.65 11.41 3.62
N ILE A 137 7.84 10.80 3.64
CA ILE A 137 8.57 10.51 4.89
C ILE A 137 8.94 11.82 5.60
N LEU A 138 9.41 12.83 4.86
CA LEU A 138 9.72 14.14 5.44
C LEU A 138 8.47 14.85 5.96
N MET A 139 7.39 14.88 5.16
CA MET A 139 6.12 15.51 5.54
C MET A 139 5.43 14.81 6.72
N ALA A 140 5.69 13.51 6.92
CA ALA A 140 5.16 12.76 8.07
C ALA A 140 5.82 13.15 9.40
N GLY A 141 6.90 13.94 9.40
CA GLY A 141 7.54 14.41 10.63
C GLY A 141 8.27 13.32 11.42
N VAL A 142 8.93 12.38 10.73
CA VAL A 142 9.71 11.31 11.39
C VAL A 142 10.90 11.85 12.19
N ASP A 143 11.36 11.09 13.19
CA ASP A 143 12.49 11.47 14.04
C ASP A 143 13.81 11.69 13.27
N GLU A 144 14.67 12.55 13.80
CA GLU A 144 15.98 12.91 13.24
C GLU A 144 16.88 11.67 13.06
N LYS A 145 16.74 10.68 13.94
CA LYS A 145 17.43 9.39 13.81
C LYS A 145 17.09 8.69 12.50
N ILE A 146 15.82 8.73 12.10
CA ILE A 146 15.33 8.11 10.86
C ILE A 146 15.87 8.87 9.65
N HIS A 147 15.93 10.21 9.70
CA HIS A 147 16.61 11.00 8.68
C HIS A 147 18.08 10.59 8.52
N LYS A 148 18.83 10.45 9.63
CA LYS A 148 20.23 9.99 9.61
C LYS A 148 20.38 8.61 8.96
N MET A 149 19.44 7.68 9.22
CA MET A 149 19.43 6.37 8.59
C MET A 149 19.24 6.46 7.07
N ILE A 150 18.26 7.25 6.60
CA ILE A 150 18.00 7.45 5.17
C ILE A 150 19.23 8.07 4.48
N ILE A 151 19.79 9.13 5.05
CA ILE A 151 20.98 9.80 4.53
C ILE A 151 22.15 8.83 4.45
N GLY A 152 22.35 7.99 5.48
CA GLY A 152 23.37 6.94 5.47
C GLY A 152 23.19 5.93 4.33
N ARG A 153 21.95 5.55 4.01
CA ARG A 153 21.65 4.66 2.87
C ARG A 153 21.94 5.35 1.53
N LEU A 154 21.54 6.61 1.37
CA LEU A 154 21.75 7.38 0.14
C LEU A 154 23.24 7.69 -0.12
N LYS A 155 24.04 7.90 0.92
CA LYS A 155 25.49 8.13 0.82
C LYS A 155 26.32 6.85 0.67
N SER A 156 25.72 5.68 0.90
CA SER A 156 26.42 4.40 0.79
C SER A 156 26.56 3.99 -0.67
N GLN A 157 27.79 4.06 -1.21
CA GLN A 157 28.09 3.62 -2.58
C GLN A 157 27.61 2.19 -2.86
N GLN A 158 27.79 1.28 -1.90
CA GLN A 158 27.37 -0.10 -2.02
C GLN A 158 25.84 -0.24 -2.13
N GLN A 159 25.08 0.49 -1.30
CA GLN A 159 23.62 0.45 -1.37
C GLN A 159 23.09 1.09 -2.65
N VAL A 160 23.68 2.21 -3.08
CA VAL A 160 23.33 2.87 -4.33
C VAL A 160 23.60 1.95 -5.52
N ALA A 161 24.78 1.32 -5.60
CA ALA A 161 25.12 0.39 -6.68
C ALA A 161 24.16 -0.81 -6.73
N ASN A 162 23.84 -1.40 -5.57
CA ASN A 162 22.93 -2.54 -5.50
C ASN A 162 21.45 -2.17 -5.70
N SER A 163 21.09 -0.89 -5.59
CA SER A 163 19.70 -0.44 -5.73
C SER A 163 19.15 -0.55 -7.15
N LYS A 164 20.04 -0.67 -8.15
CA LYS A 164 19.72 -0.65 -9.58
C LYS A 164 18.87 0.56 -9.99
N GLN A 165 18.94 1.66 -9.22
CA GLN A 165 18.24 2.90 -9.55
C GLN A 165 19.05 3.71 -10.56
N MET A 166 18.37 4.19 -11.60
CA MET A 166 18.98 5.07 -12.58
C MET A 166 19.23 6.46 -11.97
N PRO A 167 20.29 7.19 -12.40
CA PRO A 167 20.58 8.55 -11.91
C PRO A 167 19.37 9.50 -11.95
N VAL A 168 18.55 9.43 -13.00
CA VAL A 168 17.34 10.25 -13.14
C VAL A 168 16.35 10.07 -11.98
N ARG A 169 16.31 8.90 -11.33
CA ARG A 169 15.42 8.66 -10.19
C ARG A 169 15.87 9.42 -8.94
N PHE A 170 17.17 9.64 -8.79
CA PHE A 170 17.70 10.49 -7.72
C PHE A 170 17.38 11.96 -7.97
N LEU A 171 17.49 12.41 -9.23
CA LEU A 171 17.08 13.76 -9.61
C LEU A 171 15.58 14.00 -9.34
N SER A 172 14.70 13.09 -9.77
CA SER A 172 13.27 13.23 -9.50
C SER A 172 12.94 13.22 -8.01
N ALA A 173 13.69 12.46 -7.20
CA ALA A 173 13.52 12.47 -5.75
C ALA A 173 13.99 13.80 -5.13
N PHE A 174 15.06 14.39 -5.66
CA PHE A 174 15.55 15.70 -5.26
C PHE A 174 14.55 16.82 -5.61
N GLU A 175 14.03 16.83 -6.84
CA GLU A 175 12.99 17.78 -7.26
C GLU A 175 11.70 17.64 -6.44
N ALA A 176 11.35 16.43 -6.01
CA ALA A 176 10.16 16.19 -5.18
C ALA A 176 10.26 16.76 -3.75
N ILE A 177 11.48 17.08 -3.28
CA ILE A 177 11.75 17.66 -1.96
C ILE A 177 12.22 19.11 -2.05
N ASP A 178 12.23 19.70 -3.25
CA ASP A 178 12.55 21.11 -3.48
C ASP A 178 11.37 21.97 -3.01
N PHE A 179 11.28 22.14 -1.69
CA PHE A 179 10.32 23.01 -1.03
C PHE A 179 10.86 24.44 -1.04
N ASP A 180 10.01 25.42 -1.35
CA ASP A 180 10.37 26.82 -1.09
C ASP A 180 10.45 27.08 0.42
N ASP A 181 11.23 28.10 0.81
CA ASP A 181 11.46 28.45 2.23
C ASP A 181 10.14 28.66 2.99
N ALA A 182 9.12 29.22 2.33
CA ALA A 182 7.80 29.43 2.91
C ALA A 182 7.05 28.12 3.19
N THR A 183 7.19 27.12 2.32
CA THR A 183 6.63 25.77 2.52
C THR A 183 7.35 25.04 3.65
N LEU A 184 8.66 25.22 3.78
CA LEU A 184 9.43 24.67 4.90
C LEU A 184 8.99 25.27 6.25
N GLU A 185 8.80 26.60 6.30
CA GLU A 185 8.30 27.29 7.50
C GLU A 185 6.91 26.79 7.90
N LYS A 186 6.00 26.68 6.93
CA LYS A 186 4.64 26.18 7.17
C LYS A 186 4.61 24.73 7.65
N LEU A 187 5.38 23.83 7.03
CA LEU A 187 5.48 22.44 7.45
C LEU A 187 6.07 22.32 8.86
N ALA A 188 7.05 23.17 9.20
CA ALA A 188 7.63 23.21 10.54
C ALA A 188 6.64 23.74 11.59
N GLU A 189 5.75 24.66 11.23
CA GLU A 189 4.66 25.12 12.11
C GLU A 189 3.58 24.05 12.30
N GLU A 190 3.16 23.36 11.23
CA GLU A 190 2.19 22.27 11.28
C GLU A 190 2.70 21.10 12.14
N ALA A 191 3.97 20.70 11.99
CA ALA A 191 4.59 19.65 12.79
C ALA A 191 4.72 20.02 14.29
N LYS A 192 4.92 21.30 14.62
CA LYS A 192 4.92 21.79 16.01
C LYS A 192 3.51 21.79 16.63
N GLY A 193 2.47 21.91 15.82
CA GLY A 193 1.07 21.89 16.26
C GLY A 193 0.56 20.49 16.61
N GLU A 194 1.15 19.42 16.04
CA GLU A 194 0.77 18.03 16.33
C GLU A 194 1.62 17.38 17.44
N ALA A 195 2.80 17.94 17.74
CA ALA A 195 3.66 17.46 18.82
C ALA A 195 3.24 18.08 20.17
N ASP A 196 2.15 17.57 20.76
CA ASP A 196 1.92 17.68 22.21
C ASP A 196 3.06 16.95 22.94
N PHE A 197 4.11 17.70 23.25
CA PHE A 197 5.28 17.26 24.00
C PHE A 197 4.83 16.83 25.41
N VAL A 198 4.81 15.53 25.69
CA VAL A 198 4.81 15.05 27.06
C VAL A 198 6.24 15.23 27.57
N GLU A 199 6.50 16.29 28.35
CA GLU A 199 7.74 16.40 29.11
C GLU A 199 7.84 15.22 30.09
N GLU A 200 8.60 14.18 29.73
CA GLU A 200 9.10 13.22 30.70
C GLU A 200 10.10 13.92 31.63
N THR A 201 9.60 14.39 32.77
CA THR A 201 10.48 14.77 33.88
C THR A 201 11.19 13.53 34.40
N LYS A 202 12.46 13.34 33.98
CA LYS A 202 13.36 12.36 34.61
C LYS A 202 13.60 12.76 36.06
N ALA A 203 12.94 12.09 36.99
CA ALA A 203 13.34 12.10 38.39
C ALA A 203 14.57 11.21 38.59
N TYR A 204 15.77 11.82 38.63
CA TYR A 204 16.91 11.20 39.30
C TYR A 204 16.80 11.48 40.79
N GLY A 205 16.53 10.45 41.60
CA GLY A 205 16.55 10.55 43.06
C GLY A 205 16.11 9.27 43.76
N SER A 206 17.00 8.65 44.53
CA SER A 206 16.68 7.55 45.42
C SER A 206 15.94 8.07 46.66
N GLY A 207 14.69 7.67 46.87
CA GLY A 207 13.96 8.01 48.09
C GLY A 207 12.47 7.71 47.99
N LYS A 208 11.91 7.09 49.03
CA LYS A 208 10.48 6.78 49.14
C LYS A 208 9.68 8.09 49.29
N GLU A 209 9.21 8.65 48.18
CA GLU A 209 7.98 9.46 48.02
C GLU A 209 8.04 10.28 46.72
N ALA A 210 7.70 9.65 45.58
CA ALA A 210 7.44 10.37 44.33
C ALA A 210 5.92 10.48 44.14
N LYS A 211 5.31 11.59 44.59
CA LYS A 211 3.89 11.89 44.32
C LYS A 211 3.77 12.57 42.95
N GLN A 212 3.07 11.91 42.03
CA GLN A 212 2.69 12.42 40.72
C GLN A 212 1.75 13.63 40.85
N MET A 213 2.06 14.73 40.16
CA MET A 213 1.09 15.77 39.85
C MET A 213 1.28 16.21 38.39
N THR A 214 0.39 15.73 37.51
CA THR A 214 0.21 16.27 36.17
C THR A 214 -0.55 17.59 36.27
N ARG A 215 0.07 18.70 35.86
CA ARG A 215 -0.64 19.98 35.69
C ARG A 215 -0.61 20.36 34.21
N LYS A 216 -1.78 20.27 33.59
CA LYS A 216 -2.06 20.68 32.20
C LYS A 216 -1.90 22.20 32.09
N ARG A 217 -1.16 22.68 31.10
CA ARG A 217 -1.29 24.03 30.54
C ARG A 217 -1.29 23.92 29.04
#